data_AF-A0A6A7C930-F1
#
_entry.id   AF-A0A6A7C930-F1
#
_cell.length_a   1.000
_cell.length_b   1.000
_cell.length_c   1.000
_cell.angle_alpha   90.00
_cell.angle_beta   90.00
_cell.angle_gamma   90.00
#
_symmetry.space_group_name_H-M   'P 1'
#
loop_
_entity.id
_entity.type
_entity.pdbx_description
1 polymer ?
#
loop_
_entity_poly.entity_id
_entity_poly.type
_entity_poly.pdbx_seq_one_letter_code
_entity_poly.pdbx_strand_id
1 'polypeptide(L)'
;MPFTASDETNDGKYHLLLAATGSVATIKLPNIIMALGRHENVSIRVMLSESAVNFLQGQSEEQPTIEQIAKMKNVVGIHRDADEWQKPWVRGDPIMHIELRRWADLLVIAPLSANSLAKIAHGFSDSLITSVVRAWDVHGLIDSPRPNVPRDAKRIMVAPAMNTAMWHHPLTTEHVEKLGSWVTVLQPIEKTLACGDTGSGAMHDWNLIVLAIEQALFK
;
A
#
# COMPACT_ATOMS: atom_id res chain seq x y z
N MET A 1 -18.62 -14.61 3.65
CA MET A 1 -18.83 -14.18 2.25
C MET A 1 -17.52 -13.60 1.76
N PRO A 2 -17.09 -13.86 0.52
CA PRO A 2 -15.92 -13.19 -0.04
C PRO A 2 -16.18 -11.68 -0.05
N PHE A 3 -15.13 -10.91 0.24
CA PHE A 3 -15.18 -9.45 0.20
C PHE A 3 -15.62 -8.96 -1.19
N THR A 4 -16.59 -8.05 -1.23
CA THR A 4 -17.06 -7.39 -2.45
C THR A 4 -17.13 -5.88 -2.21
N ALA A 5 -16.57 -5.09 -3.11
CA ALA A 5 -16.47 -3.63 -2.96
C ALA A 5 -17.84 -2.94 -2.93
N SER A 6 -18.85 -3.53 -3.59
CA SER A 6 -20.21 -2.99 -3.65
C SER A 6 -20.88 -2.85 -2.28
N ASP A 7 -20.50 -3.70 -1.32
CA ASP A 7 -21.12 -3.75 0.01
C ASP A 7 -20.78 -2.51 0.84
N GLU A 8 -19.69 -1.83 0.50
CA GLU A 8 -19.13 -0.68 1.25
C GLU A 8 -19.14 0.61 0.40
N THR A 9 -19.77 0.60 -0.79
CA THR A 9 -19.70 1.75 -1.71
C THR A 9 -20.28 3.05 -1.11
N ASN A 10 -21.34 2.96 -0.29
CA ASN A 10 -22.09 4.09 0.26
C ASN A 10 -22.00 4.21 1.79
N ASP A 11 -20.91 3.74 2.39
CA ASP A 11 -20.73 3.71 3.85
C ASP A 11 -20.31 5.08 4.46
N GLY A 12 -20.10 6.10 3.61
CA GLY A 12 -19.70 7.43 4.01
C GLY A 12 -18.23 7.54 4.44
N LYS A 13 -17.40 6.53 4.15
CA LYS A 13 -15.99 6.49 4.53
C LYS A 13 -15.06 6.57 3.32
N TYR A 14 -13.91 7.18 3.55
CA TYR A 14 -12.76 7.06 2.67
C TYR A 14 -12.14 5.67 2.81
N HIS A 15 -11.81 5.06 1.69
CA HIS A 15 -11.24 3.73 1.60
C HIS A 15 -9.76 3.79 1.26
N LEU A 16 -8.93 3.55 2.27
CA LEU A 16 -7.48 3.49 2.14
C LEU A 16 -7.03 2.04 1.98
N LEU A 17 -6.38 1.75 0.85
CA LEU A 17 -5.67 0.51 0.65
C LEU A 17 -4.18 0.74 0.98
N LEU A 18 -3.72 0.20 2.10
CA LEU A 18 -2.37 0.38 2.60
C LEU A 18 -1.56 -0.89 2.41
N ALA A 19 -0.53 -0.85 1.58
CA ALA A 19 0.30 -1.99 1.24
C ALA A 19 1.72 -1.86 1.82
N ALA A 20 2.28 -2.97 2.26
CA ALA A 20 3.70 -3.08 2.64
C ALA A 20 4.38 -4.20 1.86
N THR A 21 5.60 -3.93 1.41
CA THR A 21 6.44 -4.89 0.68
C THR A 21 7.74 -5.18 1.44
N GLY A 22 8.58 -6.10 0.95
CA GLY A 22 9.77 -6.58 1.65
C GLY A 22 10.86 -5.52 1.90
N SER A 23 10.72 -4.76 2.98
CA SER A 23 11.73 -3.81 3.49
C SER A 23 11.64 -3.72 5.01
N VAL A 24 12.75 -3.45 5.68
CA VAL A 24 12.80 -3.28 7.15
C VAL A 24 11.84 -2.18 7.61
N ALA A 25 11.58 -1.17 6.77
CA ALA A 25 10.64 -0.09 7.09
C ALA A 25 9.18 -0.55 7.30
N THR A 26 8.83 -1.82 6.99
CA THR A 26 7.52 -2.41 7.29
C THR A 26 7.18 -2.33 8.77
N ILE A 27 8.17 -2.28 9.67
CA ILE A 27 7.96 -2.06 11.11
C ILE A 27 7.28 -0.71 11.44
N LYS A 28 7.21 0.22 10.47
CA LYS A 28 6.52 1.52 10.63
C LYS A 28 5.08 1.49 10.12
N LEU A 29 4.62 0.39 9.52
CA LEU A 29 3.22 0.20 9.12
C LEU A 29 2.23 0.37 10.30
N PRO A 30 2.47 -0.22 11.51
CA PRO A 30 1.62 0.02 12.68
C PRO A 30 1.48 1.49 13.05
N ASN A 31 2.56 2.26 12.94
CA ASN A 31 2.56 3.68 13.29
C ASN A 31 1.64 4.49 12.36
N ILE A 32 1.68 4.19 11.05
CA ILE A 32 0.81 4.83 10.05
C ILE A 32 -0.66 4.51 10.36
N ILE A 33 -0.99 3.23 10.61
CA ILE A 33 -2.35 2.80 10.92
C ILE A 33 -2.87 3.47 12.20
N MET A 34 -2.06 3.44 13.27
CA MET A 34 -2.42 4.03 14.55
C MET A 34 -2.67 5.54 14.45
N ALA A 35 -1.83 6.27 13.70
CA ALA A 35 -2.02 7.69 13.49
C ALA A 35 -3.30 8.02 12.71
N LEU A 36 -3.61 7.24 11.66
CA LEU A 36 -4.85 7.39 10.88
C LEU A 36 -6.11 6.98 11.66
N GLY A 37 -5.96 6.21 12.75
CA GLY A 37 -7.03 5.87 13.68
C GLY A 37 -7.73 7.07 14.34
N ARG A 38 -7.15 8.27 14.24
CA ARG A 38 -7.77 9.52 14.70
C ARG A 38 -8.96 9.97 13.86
N HIS A 39 -9.08 9.48 12.62
CA HIS A 39 -10.17 9.83 11.70
C HIS A 39 -11.27 8.77 11.78
N GLU A 40 -12.50 9.17 12.07
CA GLU A 40 -13.65 8.23 12.18
C GLU A 40 -14.18 7.78 10.80
N ASN A 41 -13.90 8.57 9.75
CA ASN A 41 -14.42 8.40 8.40
C ASN A 41 -13.41 7.76 7.43
N VAL A 42 -12.53 6.88 7.94
CA VAL A 42 -11.61 6.09 7.10
C VAL A 42 -11.71 4.61 7.43
N SER A 43 -11.78 3.78 6.39
CA SER A 43 -11.63 2.33 6.46
C SER A 43 -10.29 1.96 5.82
N ILE A 44 -9.51 1.10 6.46
CA ILE A 44 -8.18 0.69 6.02
C ILE A 44 -8.21 -0.81 5.72
N ARG A 45 -7.87 -1.17 4.48
CA ARG A 45 -7.52 -2.55 4.13
C ARG A 45 -6.02 -2.63 3.94
N VAL A 46 -5.38 -3.61 4.56
CA VAL A 46 -3.94 -3.80 4.50
C VAL A 46 -3.60 -4.88 3.47
N MET A 47 -2.60 -4.66 2.63
CA MET A 47 -2.01 -5.70 1.79
C MET A 47 -0.56 -5.95 2.19
N LEU A 48 -0.18 -7.20 2.36
CA LEU A 48 1.19 -7.58 2.72
C LEU A 48 1.76 -8.52 1.67
N SER A 49 2.94 -8.19 1.13
CA SER A 49 3.69 -9.19 0.35
C SER A 49 4.24 -10.26 1.30
N GLU A 50 4.48 -11.47 0.82
CA GLU A 50 5.10 -12.54 1.63
C GLU A 50 6.41 -12.10 2.30
N SER A 51 7.25 -11.31 1.62
CA SER A 51 8.47 -10.76 2.23
C SER A 51 8.21 -9.77 3.37
N ALA A 52 7.10 -9.00 3.33
CA ALA A 52 6.75 -8.01 4.34
C ALA A 52 6.30 -8.68 5.65
N VAL A 53 5.63 -9.84 5.54
CA VAL A 53 5.15 -10.62 6.68
C VAL A 53 6.28 -11.00 7.64
N ASN A 54 7.52 -11.22 7.14
CA ASN A 54 8.67 -11.53 7.98
C ASN A 54 9.05 -10.42 8.98
N PHE A 55 8.58 -9.18 8.75
CA PHE A 55 8.83 -8.06 9.67
C PHE A 55 7.71 -7.87 10.70
N LEU A 56 6.66 -8.69 10.67
CA LEU A 56 5.43 -8.55 11.46
C LEU A 56 5.03 -9.89 12.12
N GLN A 57 5.93 -10.50 12.87
CA GLN A 57 5.76 -11.82 13.52
C GLN A 57 5.77 -11.76 15.06
N GLY A 58 5.61 -10.58 15.65
CA GLY A 58 5.59 -10.42 17.12
C GLY A 58 6.97 -10.45 17.77
N GLN A 59 8.04 -10.27 16.99
CA GLN A 59 9.42 -10.37 17.50
C GLN A 59 9.86 -9.18 18.37
N SER A 60 9.13 -8.06 18.37
CA SER A 60 9.34 -6.89 19.23
C SER A 60 8.09 -6.01 19.30
N GLU A 61 8.08 -5.01 20.17
CA GLU A 61 6.95 -4.05 20.28
C GLU A 61 6.70 -3.28 18.97
N GLU A 62 7.75 -2.97 18.20
CA GLU A 62 7.62 -2.32 16.89
C GLU A 62 7.24 -3.30 15.76
N GLN A 63 7.18 -4.60 16.04
CA GLN A 63 6.97 -5.66 15.06
C GLN A 63 5.79 -6.56 15.48
N PRO A 64 4.57 -6.01 15.58
CA PRO A 64 3.39 -6.76 16.02
C PRO A 64 3.04 -7.88 15.03
N THR A 65 2.26 -8.86 15.50
CA THR A 65 1.71 -9.90 14.62
C THR A 65 0.63 -9.32 13.70
N ILE A 66 0.32 -10.05 12.62
CA ILE A 66 -0.76 -9.70 11.71
C ILE A 66 -2.11 -9.62 12.44
N GLU A 67 -2.37 -10.51 13.40
CA GLU A 67 -3.59 -10.52 14.20
C GLU A 67 -3.70 -9.27 15.11
N GLN A 68 -2.58 -8.74 15.57
CA GLN A 68 -2.56 -7.48 16.33
C GLN A 68 -2.86 -6.30 15.42
N ILE A 69 -2.31 -6.26 14.20
CA ILE A 69 -2.63 -5.24 13.20
C ILE A 69 -4.11 -5.31 12.82
N ALA A 70 -4.68 -6.51 12.65
CA ALA A 70 -6.08 -6.71 12.30
C ALA A 70 -7.07 -6.15 13.34
N LYS A 71 -6.62 -5.97 14.59
CA LYS A 71 -7.41 -5.42 15.69
C LYS A 71 -7.23 -3.90 15.87
N MET A 72 -6.34 -3.29 15.09
CA MET A 72 -6.14 -1.83 15.15
C MET A 72 -7.38 -1.10 14.63
N LYS A 73 -7.62 0.09 15.18
CA LYS A 73 -8.76 0.93 14.79
C LYS A 73 -8.74 1.20 13.28
N ASN A 74 -9.93 1.22 12.67
CA ASN A 74 -10.17 1.42 11.24
C ASN A 74 -9.65 0.32 10.31
N VAL A 75 -8.93 -0.71 10.79
CA VAL A 75 -8.54 -1.85 9.96
C VAL A 75 -9.76 -2.76 9.75
N VAL A 76 -10.20 -2.90 8.50
CA VAL A 76 -11.37 -3.70 8.11
C VAL A 76 -11.01 -4.97 7.32
N GLY A 77 -9.72 -5.17 7.04
CA GLY A 77 -9.23 -6.40 6.43
C GLY A 77 -7.73 -6.39 6.18
N ILE A 78 -7.12 -7.58 6.19
CA ILE A 78 -5.73 -7.81 5.80
C ILE A 78 -5.71 -8.88 4.72
N HIS A 79 -4.96 -8.65 3.65
CA HIS A 79 -4.91 -9.51 2.47
C HIS A 79 -3.47 -9.81 2.07
N ARG A 80 -3.22 -11.05 1.67
CA ARG A 80 -1.94 -11.59 1.18
C ARG A 80 -2.15 -12.32 -0.13
N ASP A 81 -1.06 -12.71 -0.79
CA ASP A 81 -1.10 -13.42 -2.08
C ASP A 81 -1.92 -14.72 -1.99
N ALA A 82 -1.79 -15.45 -0.87
CA ALA A 82 -2.54 -16.69 -0.64
C ALA A 82 -4.06 -16.47 -0.51
N ASP A 83 -4.53 -15.26 -0.19
CA ASP A 83 -5.94 -14.97 0.02
C ASP A 83 -6.71 -14.84 -1.31
N GLU A 84 -6.00 -14.56 -2.40
CA GLU A 84 -6.60 -14.41 -3.73
C GLU A 84 -7.10 -15.74 -4.31
N TRP A 85 -6.37 -16.82 -4.04
CA TRP A 85 -6.61 -18.15 -4.64
C TRP A 85 -6.79 -19.25 -3.59
N GLN A 86 -7.48 -18.96 -2.48
CA GLN A 86 -7.77 -19.94 -1.42
C GLN A 86 -8.55 -21.17 -1.93
N LYS A 87 -9.36 -20.97 -2.97
CA LYS A 87 -10.08 -22.01 -3.69
C LYS A 87 -9.95 -21.78 -5.21
N PRO A 88 -10.05 -22.83 -6.04
CA PRO A 88 -10.11 -22.65 -7.49
C PRO A 88 -11.26 -21.72 -7.88
N TRP A 89 -10.96 -20.72 -8.72
CA TRP A 89 -11.95 -19.74 -9.17
C TRP A 89 -12.98 -20.39 -10.10
N VAL A 90 -14.25 -19.99 -9.91
CA VAL A 90 -15.37 -20.39 -10.77
C VAL A 90 -16.00 -19.13 -11.36
N ARG A 91 -16.50 -19.22 -12.60
CA ARG A 91 -17.13 -18.10 -13.28
C ARG A 91 -18.25 -17.49 -12.43
N GLY A 92 -18.15 -16.18 -12.21
CA GLY A 92 -19.08 -15.40 -11.39
C GLY A 92 -18.53 -15.06 -10.01
N ASP A 93 -17.50 -15.77 -9.52
CA ASP A 93 -16.85 -15.41 -8.27
C ASP A 93 -16.09 -14.09 -8.42
N PRO A 94 -16.11 -13.22 -7.39
CA PRO A 94 -15.31 -11.99 -7.39
C PRO A 94 -13.82 -12.32 -7.44
N ILE A 95 -13.05 -11.43 -8.06
CA ILE A 95 -11.58 -11.53 -8.13
C ILE A 95 -11.01 -10.50 -7.17
N MET A 96 -10.20 -10.95 -6.21
CA MET A 96 -9.78 -10.11 -5.08
C MET A 96 -9.06 -8.83 -5.49
N HIS A 97 -8.04 -8.88 -6.35
CA HIS A 97 -7.35 -7.65 -6.77
C HIS A 97 -8.27 -6.65 -7.49
N ILE A 98 -9.31 -7.14 -8.18
CA ILE A 98 -10.31 -6.29 -8.82
C ILE A 98 -11.23 -5.65 -7.78
N GLU A 99 -11.67 -6.41 -6.79
CA GLU A 99 -12.50 -5.87 -5.69
C GLU A 99 -11.73 -4.88 -4.83
N LEU A 100 -10.47 -5.16 -4.49
CA LEU A 100 -9.62 -4.21 -3.75
C LEU A 100 -9.39 -2.94 -4.54
N ARG A 101 -9.15 -3.04 -5.85
CA ARG A 101 -9.06 -1.88 -6.72
C ARG A 101 -10.37 -1.10 -6.72
N ARG A 102 -11.52 -1.73 -6.92
CA ARG A 102 -12.84 -1.05 -6.94
C ARG A 102 -13.16 -0.34 -5.62
N TRP A 103 -12.75 -0.95 -4.52
CA TRP A 103 -13.03 -0.47 -3.19
C TRP A 103 -12.21 0.77 -2.81
N ALA A 104 -10.93 0.81 -3.20
CA ALA A 104 -9.99 1.81 -2.72
C ALA A 104 -10.15 3.17 -3.42
N ASP A 105 -10.19 4.23 -2.61
CA ASP A 105 -10.07 5.61 -3.10
C ASP A 105 -8.59 6.00 -3.25
N LEU A 106 -7.73 5.44 -2.42
CA LEU A 106 -6.29 5.70 -2.42
C LEU A 106 -5.52 4.40 -2.15
N LEU A 107 -4.50 4.12 -2.95
CA LEU A 107 -3.50 3.09 -2.67
C LEU A 107 -2.21 3.74 -2.19
N VAL A 108 -1.72 3.29 -1.04
CA VAL A 108 -0.40 3.68 -0.50
C VAL A 108 0.46 2.44 -0.38
N ILE A 109 1.66 2.43 -0.96
CA ILE A 109 2.65 1.37 -0.75
C ILE A 109 3.80 1.92 0.11
N ALA A 110 3.78 1.60 1.40
CA ALA A 110 4.71 2.11 2.38
C ALA A 110 5.09 1.01 3.39
N PRO A 111 6.26 0.35 3.23
CA PRO A 111 7.30 0.62 2.23
C PRO A 111 7.09 -0.03 0.86
N LEU A 112 7.65 0.60 -0.18
CA LEU A 112 7.91 0.00 -1.50
C LEU A 112 9.38 -0.47 -1.59
N SER A 113 9.59 -1.78 -1.68
CA SER A 113 10.91 -2.39 -1.84
C SER A 113 11.42 -2.21 -3.27
N ALA A 114 12.74 -2.30 -3.48
CA ALA A 114 13.34 -2.23 -4.82
C ALA A 114 12.80 -3.31 -5.77
N ASN A 115 12.54 -4.52 -5.26
CA ASN A 115 11.98 -5.62 -6.03
C ASN A 115 10.54 -5.30 -6.51
N SER A 116 9.69 -4.84 -5.62
CA SER A 116 8.33 -4.45 -5.98
C SER A 116 8.31 -3.21 -6.88
N LEU A 117 9.22 -2.25 -6.68
CA LEU A 117 9.41 -1.11 -7.57
C LEU A 117 9.77 -1.57 -8.99
N ALA A 118 10.73 -2.48 -9.14
CA ALA A 118 11.10 -3.04 -10.42
C ALA A 118 9.92 -3.76 -11.08
N LYS A 119 9.19 -4.59 -10.34
CA LYS A 119 8.01 -5.29 -10.84
C LYS A 119 6.95 -4.33 -11.37
N ILE A 120 6.63 -3.28 -10.61
CA ILE A 120 5.65 -2.26 -11.02
C ILE A 120 6.14 -1.52 -12.27
N ALA A 121 7.40 -1.07 -12.28
CA ALA A 121 7.98 -0.32 -13.40
C ALA A 121 8.04 -1.12 -14.72
N HIS A 122 8.12 -2.45 -14.64
CA HIS A 122 8.11 -3.34 -15.80
C HIS A 122 6.75 -4.01 -16.06
N GLY A 123 5.71 -3.65 -15.29
CA GLY A 123 4.34 -4.08 -15.53
C GLY A 123 4.01 -5.52 -15.14
N PHE A 124 4.78 -6.12 -14.22
CA PHE A 124 4.45 -7.43 -13.66
C PHE A 124 3.18 -7.36 -12.79
N SER A 125 2.42 -8.45 -12.79
CA SER A 125 1.19 -8.64 -12.01
C SER A 125 1.14 -10.09 -11.50
N ASP A 126 2.14 -10.45 -10.69
CA ASP A 126 2.39 -11.83 -10.22
C ASP A 126 2.19 -12.00 -8.71
N SER A 127 1.70 -10.95 -8.04
CA SER A 127 1.30 -10.92 -6.64
C SER A 127 0.05 -10.07 -6.47
N LEU A 128 -0.64 -10.18 -5.34
CA LEU A 128 -1.86 -9.42 -5.07
C LEU A 128 -1.61 -7.90 -5.21
N ILE A 129 -0.54 -7.40 -4.60
CA ILE A 129 -0.17 -5.98 -4.65
C ILE A 129 0.10 -5.53 -6.09
N THR A 130 0.91 -6.28 -6.84
CA THR A 130 1.28 -5.90 -8.22
C THR A 130 0.10 -6.01 -9.18
N SER A 131 -0.78 -7.00 -8.99
CA SER A 131 -2.04 -7.14 -9.72
C SER A 131 -3.00 -5.99 -9.45
N VAL A 132 -3.13 -5.52 -8.19
CA VAL A 132 -3.92 -4.32 -7.87
C VAL A 132 -3.34 -3.09 -8.56
N VAL A 133 -2.02 -2.87 -8.49
CA VAL A 133 -1.37 -1.73 -9.15
C VAL A 133 -1.58 -1.78 -10.65
N ARG A 134 -1.41 -2.94 -11.28
CA ARG A 134 -1.56 -3.12 -12.72
C ARG A 134 -3.01 -2.91 -13.19
N ALA A 135 -3.98 -3.27 -12.35
CA ALA A 135 -5.40 -3.08 -12.60
C ALA A 135 -5.93 -1.70 -12.18
N TRP A 136 -5.06 -0.81 -11.66
CA TRP A 136 -5.47 0.48 -11.12
C TRP A 136 -6.09 1.39 -12.18
N ASP A 137 -7.25 1.95 -11.88
CA ASP A 137 -7.96 2.89 -12.77
C ASP A 137 -7.41 4.30 -12.60
N VAL A 138 -6.18 4.51 -13.08
CA VAL A 138 -5.41 5.77 -12.97
C VAL A 138 -6.13 6.99 -13.56
N HIS A 139 -7.15 6.79 -14.39
CA HIS A 139 -7.90 7.86 -15.06
C HIS A 139 -9.36 7.96 -14.61
N GLY A 140 -9.81 7.08 -13.69
CA GLY A 140 -11.20 7.06 -13.22
C GLY A 140 -12.23 6.79 -14.33
N LEU A 141 -11.82 6.04 -15.37
CA LEU A 141 -12.65 5.77 -16.57
C LEU A 141 -13.43 4.47 -16.47
N ILE A 142 -13.07 3.58 -15.55
CA ILE A 142 -13.59 2.22 -15.44
C ILE A 142 -14.50 2.09 -14.23
N ASP A 143 -14.09 2.60 -13.08
CA ASP A 143 -14.86 2.47 -11.85
C ASP A 143 -15.98 3.51 -11.76
N SER A 144 -17.13 3.07 -11.25
CA SER A 144 -18.23 3.97 -10.94
C SER A 144 -17.78 5.01 -9.90
N PRO A 145 -18.16 6.29 -10.05
CA PRO A 145 -17.85 7.30 -9.06
C PRO A 145 -18.43 6.90 -7.71
N ARG A 146 -17.63 7.01 -6.65
CA ARG A 146 -18.15 6.92 -5.28
C ARG A 146 -18.71 8.28 -4.84
N PRO A 147 -19.84 8.31 -4.10
CA PRO A 147 -20.34 9.56 -3.53
C PRO A 147 -19.27 10.21 -2.65
N ASN A 148 -19.14 11.53 -2.76
CA ASN A 148 -18.21 12.34 -1.94
C ASN A 148 -16.71 12.04 -2.15
N VAL A 149 -16.34 11.26 -3.17
CA VAL A 149 -14.94 11.04 -3.56
C VAL A 149 -14.72 11.70 -4.93
N PRO A 150 -13.79 12.67 -5.06
CA PRO A 150 -13.49 13.29 -6.35
C PRO A 150 -13.11 12.25 -7.41
N ARG A 151 -13.53 12.42 -8.67
CA ARG A 151 -13.20 11.48 -9.76
C ARG A 151 -11.69 11.34 -10.00
N ASP A 152 -10.92 12.39 -9.72
CA ASP A 152 -9.45 12.40 -9.82
C ASP A 152 -8.75 12.01 -8.50
N ALA A 153 -9.51 11.55 -7.50
CA ALA A 153 -8.95 11.14 -6.20
C ALA A 153 -8.23 9.79 -6.27
N LYS A 154 -8.54 8.96 -7.27
CA LYS A 154 -8.00 7.61 -7.38
C LYS A 154 -6.52 7.60 -7.74
N ARG A 155 -5.67 7.54 -6.72
CA ARG A 155 -4.23 7.76 -6.86
C ARG A 155 -3.44 6.65 -6.20
N ILE A 156 -2.19 6.50 -6.65
CA ILE A 156 -1.20 5.66 -6.00
C ILE A 156 -0.14 6.57 -5.38
N MET A 157 0.15 6.35 -4.12
CA MET A 157 1.31 6.90 -3.42
C MET A 157 2.26 5.77 -3.06
N VAL A 158 3.56 5.98 -3.23
CA VAL A 158 4.57 4.99 -2.83
C VAL A 158 5.67 5.65 -2.02
N ALA A 159 6.16 4.96 -1.00
CA ALA A 159 7.31 5.38 -0.22
C ALA A 159 8.42 4.32 -0.37
N PRO A 160 9.34 4.49 -1.35
CA PRO A 160 10.45 3.58 -1.53
C PRO A 160 11.30 3.47 -0.25
N ALA A 161 11.76 2.26 0.07
CA ALA A 161 12.62 2.03 1.23
C ALA A 161 13.56 0.86 0.97
N MET A 162 14.85 1.16 0.88
CA MET A 162 15.89 0.18 0.54
C MET A 162 17.26 0.65 1.05
N ASN A 163 18.25 -0.24 1.02
CA ASN A 163 19.62 0.16 1.32
C ASN A 163 20.12 1.25 0.34
N THR A 164 21.02 2.12 0.77
CA THR A 164 21.55 3.23 -0.05
C THR A 164 22.23 2.78 -1.34
N ALA A 165 22.94 1.66 -1.35
CA ALA A 165 23.52 1.12 -2.58
C ALA A 165 22.42 0.68 -3.57
N MET A 166 21.29 0.17 -3.07
CA MET A 166 20.13 -0.15 -3.92
C MET A 166 19.47 1.14 -4.43
N TRP A 167 19.38 2.17 -3.61
CA TRP A 167 18.79 3.45 -4.01
C TRP A 167 19.59 4.14 -5.12
N HIS A 168 20.92 4.17 -5.01
CA HIS A 168 21.80 4.72 -6.04
C HIS A 168 22.06 3.79 -7.23
N HIS A 169 21.48 2.59 -7.24
CA HIS A 169 21.60 1.69 -8.37
C HIS A 169 20.91 2.33 -9.60
N PRO A 170 21.54 2.33 -10.79
CA PRO A 170 20.98 3.01 -11.98
C PRO A 170 19.57 2.54 -12.34
N LEU A 171 19.29 1.24 -12.19
CA LEU A 171 17.95 0.69 -12.39
C LEU A 171 16.89 1.28 -11.44
N THR A 172 17.26 1.66 -10.22
CA THR A 172 16.30 2.29 -9.29
C THR A 172 15.85 3.64 -9.82
N THR A 173 16.78 4.47 -10.31
CA THR A 173 16.47 5.73 -10.98
C THR A 173 15.53 5.50 -12.16
N GLU A 174 15.89 4.59 -13.07
CA GLU A 174 15.05 4.26 -14.25
C GLU A 174 13.64 3.77 -13.85
N HIS A 175 13.55 2.94 -12.80
CA HIS A 175 12.27 2.42 -12.33
C HIS A 175 11.40 3.51 -11.70
N VAL A 176 11.99 4.42 -10.91
CA VAL A 176 11.27 5.57 -10.32
C VAL A 176 10.75 6.49 -11.42
N GLU A 177 11.58 6.78 -12.43
CA GLU A 177 11.18 7.62 -13.57
C GLU A 177 10.00 7.01 -14.36
N LYS A 178 9.98 5.69 -14.55
CA LYS A 178 8.88 4.98 -15.22
C LYS A 178 7.53 5.08 -14.49
N LEU A 179 7.53 5.29 -13.17
CA LEU A 179 6.27 5.51 -12.44
C LEU A 179 5.58 6.82 -12.84
N GLY A 180 6.33 7.79 -13.41
CA GLY A 180 5.79 8.98 -14.05
C GLY A 180 4.80 9.77 -13.19
N SER A 181 3.85 10.44 -13.83
CA SER A 181 2.87 11.31 -13.16
C SER A 181 1.66 10.58 -12.58
N TRP A 182 1.50 9.28 -12.81
CA TRP A 182 0.35 8.49 -12.34
C TRP A 182 0.57 7.89 -10.95
N VAL A 183 1.80 7.95 -10.44
CA VAL A 183 2.17 7.59 -9.06
C VAL A 183 2.86 8.76 -8.39
N THR A 184 2.44 9.10 -7.17
CA THR A 184 3.17 10.04 -6.32
C THR A 184 4.26 9.30 -5.54
N VAL A 185 5.52 9.57 -5.86
CA VAL A 185 6.68 8.97 -5.18
C VAL A 185 7.13 9.86 -4.03
N LEU A 186 6.93 9.39 -2.79
CA LEU A 186 7.43 10.01 -1.57
C LEU A 186 8.91 9.64 -1.42
N GLN A 187 9.79 10.57 -1.83
CA GLN A 187 11.23 10.31 -1.93
C GLN A 187 11.83 9.86 -0.59
N PRO A 188 12.76 8.88 -0.60
CA PRO A 188 13.52 8.50 0.58
C PRO A 188 14.23 9.69 1.24
N ILE A 189 14.53 9.54 2.51
CA ILE A 189 15.27 10.53 3.30
C ILE A 189 16.65 10.01 3.66
N GLU A 190 17.56 10.93 3.96
CA GLU A 190 18.85 10.60 4.55
C GLU A 190 18.67 10.31 6.04
N LYS A 191 19.04 9.09 6.47
CA LYS A 191 19.14 8.69 7.89
C LYS A 191 20.34 7.76 8.05
N THR A 192 20.83 7.62 9.29
CA THR A 192 21.75 6.53 9.63
C THR A 192 21.02 5.20 9.49
N LEU A 193 21.48 4.35 8.59
CA LEU A 193 20.89 3.04 8.30
C LEU A 193 21.23 2.02 9.39
N ALA A 194 20.47 0.92 9.44
CA ALA A 194 20.72 -0.18 10.37
C ALA A 194 22.11 -0.84 10.20
N CYS A 195 22.79 -0.62 9.06
CA CYS A 195 24.17 -1.07 8.82
C CYS A 195 25.26 -0.10 9.33
N GLY A 196 24.90 1.09 9.82
CA GLY A 196 25.83 2.11 10.34
C GLY A 196 26.16 3.25 9.38
N ASP A 197 25.83 3.14 8.09
CA ASP A 197 26.09 4.17 7.08
C ASP A 197 25.03 5.29 7.12
N THR A 198 25.42 6.55 6.95
CA THR A 198 24.48 7.64 6.61
C THR A 198 24.08 7.47 5.15
N GLY A 199 22.78 7.31 4.88
CA GLY A 199 22.36 6.88 3.55
C GLY A 199 20.98 7.36 3.13
N SER A 200 20.85 7.73 1.85
CA SER A 200 19.65 8.31 1.23
C SER A 200 18.58 7.30 0.80
N GLY A 201 18.50 6.12 1.44
CA GLY A 201 17.57 5.04 1.06
C GLY A 201 16.46 4.77 2.09
N ALA A 202 16.47 5.47 3.22
CA ALA A 202 15.51 5.27 4.28
C ALA A 202 14.11 5.75 3.83
N MET A 203 13.07 4.98 4.20
CA MET A 203 11.69 5.35 3.88
C MET A 203 11.41 6.78 4.31
N HIS A 204 10.61 7.50 3.50
CA HIS A 204 10.04 8.78 3.88
C HIS A 204 9.44 8.70 5.29
N ASP A 205 9.56 9.77 6.08
CA ASP A 205 9.14 9.71 7.48
C ASP A 205 7.67 9.35 7.58
N TRP A 206 7.34 8.35 8.40
CA TRP A 206 5.99 7.80 8.46
C TRP A 206 4.96 8.85 8.89
N ASN A 207 5.35 9.87 9.66
CA ASN A 207 4.47 11.00 10.00
C ASN A 207 4.13 11.84 8.75
N LEU A 208 5.11 12.06 7.88
CA LEU A 208 4.91 12.80 6.64
C LEU A 208 4.10 11.99 5.62
N ILE A 209 4.24 10.66 5.62
CA ILE A 209 3.36 9.76 4.84
C ILE A 209 1.91 9.92 5.31
N VAL A 210 1.65 9.93 6.63
CA VAL A 210 0.31 10.17 7.18
C VAL A 210 -0.23 11.53 6.73
N LEU A 211 0.57 12.60 6.81
CA LEU A 211 0.16 13.93 6.33
C LEU A 211 -0.17 13.93 4.84
N ALA A 212 0.60 13.24 4.00
CA ALA A 212 0.32 13.12 2.57
C ALA A 212 -1.00 12.36 2.29
N ILE A 213 -1.28 11.29 3.05
CA ILE A 213 -2.56 10.57 3.01
C ILE A 213 -3.71 11.50 3.39
N GLU A 214 -3.55 12.26 4.46
CA GLU A 214 -4.58 13.17 4.95
C GLU A 214 -4.90 14.28 3.94
N GLN A 215 -3.88 14.86 3.32
CA GLN A 215 -4.05 15.85 2.25
C GLN A 215 -4.73 15.27 1.01
N ALA A 216 -4.56 13.97 0.75
CA ALA A 216 -5.21 13.30 -0.36
C ALA A 216 -6.68 12.94 -0.09
N LEU A 217 -7.01 12.55 1.15
CA LEU A 217 -8.34 12.04 1.50
C LEU A 217 -9.26 13.07 2.17
N PHE A 218 -8.78 13.91 3.07
CA PHE A 218 -9.64 14.70 3.99
C PHE A 218 -9.70 16.21 3.66
N LYS A 219 -9.68 16.58 2.38
CA LYS A 219 -9.76 17.99 1.96
C LYS A 219 -11.06 18.68 2.39
#